data_AF-A0A1H9MAJ3-F1
#
_entry.id   AF-A0A1H9MAJ3-F1
#
_cell.length_a   1.000
_cell.length_b   1.000
_cell.length_c   1.000
_cell.angle_alpha   90.00
_cell.angle_beta   90.00
_cell.angle_gamma   90.00
#
_symmetry.space_group_name_H-M   'P 1'
#
loop_
_entity.id
_entity.type
_entity.pdbx_description
1 polymer ?
#
loop_
_entity_poly.entity_id
_entity_poly.type
_entity_poly.pdbx_seq_one_letter_code
_entity_poly.pdbx_strand_id
1 'polypeptide(L)'
;MKTQSKEITAGHHSQWFGDLNQDESKPAIFMLSEDGVILETNDEGARLLDYSPGQVDKPHISRVIPQLAEIDLLEDGERVNTYLRFLSRIGRHFNVTGMNGAHFSGELYFNDTNTFDQHRIIVTIYPVHKETKRLHA
;
A
#
# COMPACT_ATOMS: atom_id res chain seq x y z
N MET A 1 47.89 9.45 10.75
CA MET A 1 46.84 9.80 9.78
C MET A 1 46.09 8.52 9.41
N LYS A 2 44.83 8.38 9.83
CA LYS A 2 43.94 7.31 9.36
C LYS A 2 42.64 7.95 8.91
N THR A 3 42.35 7.78 7.63
CA THR A 3 41.24 8.39 6.92
C THR A 3 39.93 7.72 7.31
N GLN A 4 38.92 8.58 7.51
CA GLN A 4 37.54 8.28 7.82
C GLN A 4 36.83 7.80 6.55
N SER A 5 36.07 6.72 6.64
CA SER A 5 34.96 6.45 5.72
C SER A 5 33.78 6.07 6.58
N LYS A 6 32.91 7.06 6.83
CA LYS A 6 31.57 6.82 7.35
C LYS A 6 30.69 6.60 6.15
N GLU A 7 30.26 5.36 5.97
CA GLU A 7 29.17 5.02 5.06
C GLU A 7 27.90 5.74 5.51
N ILE A 8 27.19 6.25 4.51
CA ILE A 8 26.04 7.14 4.64
C ILE A 8 24.81 6.29 4.97
N THR A 9 24.14 6.70 6.04
CA THR A 9 22.99 6.10 6.71
C THR A 9 21.85 5.76 5.74
N ALA A 10 21.42 4.49 5.72
CA ALA A 10 20.11 4.10 5.21
C ALA A 10 19.03 4.79 6.08
N GLY A 11 18.23 5.62 5.44
CA GLY A 11 17.27 6.52 6.07
C GLY A 11 16.15 5.81 6.85
N HIS A 12 15.66 6.51 7.86
CA HIS A 12 14.53 6.21 8.72
C HIS A 12 13.30 5.67 7.97
N HIS A 13 13.14 4.35 7.90
CA HIS A 13 11.98 3.68 7.30
C HIS A 13 10.91 3.29 8.34
N SER A 14 11.10 3.58 9.63
CA SER A 14 10.38 2.90 10.71
C SER A 14 9.29 3.71 11.40
N GLN A 15 9.07 4.99 11.06
CA GLN A 15 8.21 5.86 11.88
C GLN A 15 6.71 5.81 11.52
N TRP A 16 6.34 5.24 10.36
CA TRP A 16 4.95 5.20 9.87
C TRP A 16 4.27 3.84 9.99
N PHE A 17 5.03 2.77 10.19
CA PHE A 17 4.54 1.39 10.17
C PHE A 17 4.33 0.90 11.59
N GLY A 18 3.22 1.32 12.21
CA GLY A 18 2.77 0.79 13.49
C GLY A 18 2.47 -0.71 13.43
N ASP A 19 2.57 -1.38 14.59
CA ASP A 19 2.42 -2.83 14.74
C ASP A 19 0.97 -3.27 14.48
N LEU A 20 0.72 -3.84 13.31
CA LEU A 20 -0.58 -4.33 12.87
C LEU A 20 -0.60 -5.85 13.01
N ASN A 21 -1.11 -6.35 14.14
CA ASN A 21 -1.33 -7.77 14.38
C ASN A 21 -2.77 -8.17 14.00
N GLN A 22 -2.93 -9.07 13.04
CA GLN A 22 -3.36 -10.46 13.25
C GLN A 22 -3.34 -11.26 11.93
N ASP A 23 -2.69 -12.42 11.99
CA ASP A 23 -2.45 -13.44 10.95
C ASP A 23 -1.23 -13.22 10.02
N GLU A 24 -0.45 -14.28 9.76
CA GLU A 24 0.97 -14.29 9.33
C GLU A 24 1.27 -13.79 7.90
N SER A 25 0.59 -12.74 7.44
CA SER A 25 0.96 -12.00 6.25
C SER A 25 1.04 -10.51 6.55
N LYS A 26 2.26 -9.98 6.52
CA LYS A 26 2.51 -8.55 6.67
C LYS A 26 1.73 -7.78 5.58
N PRO A 27 0.99 -6.72 5.94
CA PRO A 27 0.24 -5.96 4.94
C PRO A 27 1.19 -5.19 4.02
N ALA A 28 0.78 -5.01 2.76
CA ALA A 28 1.39 -4.02 1.89
C ALA A 28 0.84 -2.64 2.24
N ILE A 29 1.72 -1.65 2.39
CA ILE A 29 1.34 -0.28 2.75
C ILE A 29 1.84 0.65 1.68
N PHE A 30 0.96 1.51 1.17
CA PHE A 30 1.27 2.52 0.17
C PHE A 30 0.89 3.90 0.71
N MET A 31 1.83 4.85 0.64
CA MET A 31 1.53 6.26 0.77
C MET A 31 1.34 6.85 -0.62
N LEU A 32 0.22 7.52 -0.84
CA LEU A 32 -0.18 8.08 -2.13
C LEU A 32 -0.22 9.62 -2.08
N SER A 33 -0.06 10.24 -3.25
CA SER A 33 -0.54 11.59 -3.48
C SER A 33 -2.07 11.61 -3.53
N GLU A 34 -2.66 12.81 -3.56
CA GLU A 34 -4.10 13.05 -3.76
C GLU A 34 -4.59 12.39 -5.07
N ASP A 35 -3.79 12.52 -6.14
CA ASP A 35 -4.06 11.90 -7.45
C ASP A 35 -3.75 10.39 -7.50
N GLY A 36 -3.54 9.71 -6.36
CA GLY A 36 -3.34 8.26 -6.30
C GLY A 36 -1.99 7.73 -6.80
N VAL A 37 -1.00 8.60 -7.02
CA VAL A 37 0.38 8.19 -7.35
C VAL A 37 1.07 7.64 -6.12
N ILE A 38 1.70 6.48 -6.22
CA ILE A 38 2.42 5.85 -5.10
C ILE A 38 3.72 6.61 -4.84
N LEU A 39 3.83 7.23 -3.66
CA LEU A 39 4.99 7.99 -3.25
C LEU A 39 6.01 7.13 -2.51
N GLU A 40 5.54 6.30 -1.58
CA GLU A 40 6.36 5.43 -0.75
C GLU A 40 5.61 4.13 -0.44
N THR A 41 6.36 3.09 -0.08
CA THR A 41 5.81 1.79 0.29
C THR A 41 6.73 1.03 1.23
N ASN A 42 6.20 0.05 1.94
CA ASN A 42 7.00 -0.92 2.70
C ASN A 42 7.51 -2.07 1.81
N ASP A 43 8.29 -2.99 2.39
CA ASP A 43 8.87 -4.11 1.66
C ASP A 43 7.82 -4.99 0.93
N GLU A 44 6.65 -5.20 1.54
CA GLU A 44 5.59 -6.01 0.92
C GLU A 44 4.96 -5.30 -0.27
N GLY A 45 4.71 -3.98 -0.19
CA GLY A 45 4.24 -3.24 -1.34
C GLY A 45 5.31 -3.07 -2.43
N ALA A 46 6.60 -2.99 -2.06
CA ALA A 46 7.69 -3.01 -3.02
C ALA A 46 7.72 -4.32 -3.83
N ARG A 47 7.47 -5.47 -3.18
CA ARG A 47 7.31 -6.76 -3.87
C ARG A 47 6.12 -6.77 -4.82
N LEU A 48 5.00 -6.15 -4.46
CA LEU A 48 3.84 -6.03 -5.35
C LEU A 48 4.14 -5.16 -6.58
N LEU A 49 4.94 -4.12 -6.41
CA LEU A 49 5.34 -3.24 -7.50
C LEU A 49 6.48 -3.80 -8.36
N ASP A 50 7.07 -4.94 -7.97
CA ASP A 50 8.33 -5.43 -8.54
C ASP A 50 9.42 -4.33 -8.55
N TYR A 51 9.42 -3.52 -7.48
CA TYR A 51 10.14 -2.26 -7.44
C TYR A 51 11.65 -2.52 -7.33
N SER A 52 12.41 -1.93 -8.26
CA SER A 52 13.86 -1.88 -8.18
C SER A 52 14.32 -0.52 -7.65
N PRO A 53 15.28 -0.46 -6.71
CA PRO A 53 15.86 0.81 -6.28
C PRO A 53 16.36 1.61 -7.50
N GLY A 54 15.80 2.80 -7.71
CA GLY A 54 16.14 3.68 -8.84
C GLY A 54 15.10 3.78 -9.96
N GLN A 55 13.95 3.12 -9.86
CA GLN A 55 12.82 3.44 -10.75
C GLN A 55 12.38 4.90 -10.54
N VAL A 56 12.36 5.65 -11.64
CA VAL A 56 12.02 7.09 -11.66
C VAL A 56 10.51 7.29 -11.80
N ASP A 57 9.83 6.37 -12.49
CA ASP A 57 8.39 6.49 -12.75
C ASP A 57 7.59 5.80 -11.66
N LYS A 58 6.91 6.62 -10.85
CA LYS A 58 6.02 6.17 -9.77
C LYS A 58 4.64 5.82 -10.35
N PRO A 59 4.17 4.56 -10.22
CA PRO A 59 2.89 4.17 -10.79
C PRO A 59 1.71 4.69 -9.97
N HIS A 60 0.57 4.85 -10.64
CA HIS A 60 -0.72 5.05 -9.98
C HIS A 60 -1.17 3.77 -9.27
N ILE A 61 -1.85 3.89 -8.14
CA ILE A 61 -2.35 2.76 -7.33
C ILE A 61 -3.27 1.81 -8.11
N SER A 62 -3.95 2.32 -9.14
CA SER A 62 -4.79 1.50 -10.01
C SER A 62 -4.03 0.44 -10.81
N ARG A 63 -2.71 0.54 -10.96
CA ARG A 63 -1.92 -0.57 -11.52
C ARG A 63 -1.92 -1.79 -10.61
N VAL A 64 -1.99 -1.57 -9.30
CA VAL A 64 -2.02 -2.63 -8.30
C VAL A 64 -3.46 -3.03 -7.98
N ILE A 65 -4.38 -2.07 -7.91
CA ILE A 65 -5.81 -2.30 -7.67
C ILE A 65 -6.62 -1.66 -8.81
N PRO A 66 -6.84 -2.36 -9.93
CA PRO A 66 -7.52 -1.81 -11.11
C PRO A 66 -8.87 -1.17 -10.83
N GLN A 67 -9.59 -1.67 -9.83
CA GLN A 67 -10.90 -1.17 -9.42
C GLN A 67 -10.86 0.28 -8.89
N LEU A 68 -9.70 0.78 -8.47
CA LEU A 68 -9.53 2.18 -8.05
C LEU A 68 -9.31 3.14 -9.23
N ALA A 69 -9.23 2.67 -10.47
CA ALA A 69 -9.16 3.56 -11.63
C ALA A 69 -10.46 4.37 -11.86
N GLU A 70 -11.58 3.86 -11.38
CA GLU A 70 -12.93 4.42 -11.60
C GLU A 70 -13.50 5.10 -10.35
N ILE A 71 -12.74 5.17 -9.26
CA ILE A 71 -13.20 5.70 -7.97
C ILE A 71 -12.26 6.83 -7.55
N ASP A 72 -12.82 8.01 -7.35
CA ASP A 72 -12.09 9.13 -6.76
C ASP A 72 -11.64 8.76 -5.35
N LEU A 73 -10.33 8.88 -5.08
CA LEU A 73 -9.77 8.53 -3.77
C LEU A 73 -10.15 9.53 -2.69
N LEU A 74 -10.48 10.77 -3.08
CA LEU A 74 -10.87 11.87 -2.21
C LEU A 74 -12.31 12.30 -2.46
N GLU A 75 -12.96 12.78 -1.41
CA GLU A 75 -14.24 13.46 -1.44
C GLU A 75 -13.99 14.95 -1.22
N ASP A 76 -14.43 15.77 -2.17
CA ASP A 76 -14.23 17.22 -2.23
C ASP A 76 -12.75 17.69 -2.08
N GLY A 77 -11.79 16.81 -2.33
CA GLY A 77 -10.35 17.08 -2.21
C GLY A 77 -9.83 17.19 -0.77
N GLU A 78 -10.65 16.97 0.25
CA GLU A 78 -10.25 17.19 1.65
C GLU A 78 -9.99 15.91 2.45
N ARG A 79 -10.72 14.83 2.14
CA ARG A 79 -10.72 13.59 2.92
C ARG A 79 -10.82 12.38 2.01
N VAL A 80 -10.35 11.24 2.48
CA VAL A 80 -10.59 9.96 1.79
C VAL A 80 -12.08 9.77 1.56
N ASN A 81 -12.42 9.37 0.33
CA ASN A 81 -13.78 9.10 -0.11
C ASN A 81 -14.54 8.20 0.87
N THR A 82 -15.69 8.67 1.36
CA THR A 82 -16.49 7.96 2.35
C THR A 82 -16.95 6.59 1.85
N TYR A 83 -17.16 6.43 0.54
CA TYR A 83 -17.46 5.13 -0.07
C TYR A 83 -16.32 4.13 0.11
N LEU A 84 -15.07 4.54 -0.07
CA LEU A 84 -13.91 3.67 0.13
C LEU A 84 -13.79 3.25 1.61
N ARG A 85 -13.99 4.18 2.55
CA ARG A 85 -14.04 3.86 3.99
C ARG A 85 -15.16 2.89 4.34
N PHE A 86 -16.32 3.03 3.71
CA PHE A 86 -17.43 2.08 3.85
C PHE A 86 -17.04 0.68 3.35
N LEU A 87 -16.42 0.58 2.16
CA LEU A 87 -15.94 -0.69 1.60
C LEU A 87 -14.92 -1.38 2.51
N SER A 88 -13.99 -0.63 3.10
CA SER A 88 -13.07 -1.16 4.11
C SER A 88 -13.80 -1.74 5.31
N ARG A 89 -14.78 -1.01 5.84
CA ARG A 89 -15.49 -1.40 7.07
C ARG A 89 -16.33 -2.67 6.92
N ILE A 90 -16.78 -2.98 5.71
CA ILE A 90 -17.55 -4.20 5.42
C ILE A 90 -16.66 -5.38 4.99
N GLY A 91 -15.33 -5.25 5.02
CA GLY A 91 -14.40 -6.29 4.59
C GLY A 91 -14.50 -6.59 3.08
N ARG A 92 -14.70 -5.56 2.25
CA ARG A 92 -14.81 -5.77 0.81
C ARG A 92 -13.47 -6.28 0.26
N HIS A 93 -13.52 -7.42 -0.42
CA HIS A 93 -12.37 -7.93 -1.17
C HIS A 93 -12.20 -7.18 -2.50
N PHE A 94 -10.96 -6.79 -2.77
CA PHE A 94 -10.48 -6.23 -4.03
C PHE A 94 -9.54 -7.22 -4.71
N ASN A 95 -9.50 -7.15 -6.03
CA ASN A 95 -8.50 -7.87 -6.82
C ASN A 95 -7.22 -7.05 -6.83
N VAL A 96 -6.15 -7.66 -6.36
CA VAL A 96 -4.81 -7.07 -6.35
C VAL A 96 -3.98 -7.77 -7.41
N THR A 97 -3.32 -6.96 -8.24
CA THR A 97 -2.44 -7.41 -9.32
C THR A 97 -1.04 -6.86 -9.06
N GLY A 98 -0.11 -7.74 -8.71
CA GLY A 98 1.30 -7.40 -8.66
C GLY A 98 1.85 -7.15 -10.06
N MET A 99 2.84 -6.28 -10.17
CA MET A 99 3.52 -5.97 -11.44
C MET A 99 4.31 -7.17 -11.99
N ASN A 100 4.66 -8.12 -11.13
CA ASN A 100 5.21 -9.43 -11.51
C ASN A 100 4.14 -10.42 -12.04
N GLY A 101 2.88 -10.00 -12.18
CA GLY A 101 1.75 -10.83 -12.64
C GLY A 101 1.09 -11.68 -11.55
N ALA A 102 1.48 -11.52 -10.28
CA ALA A 102 0.78 -12.17 -9.18
C ALA A 102 -0.64 -11.61 -9.02
N HIS A 103 -1.62 -12.46 -8.77
CA HIS A 103 -3.01 -12.06 -8.53
C HIS A 103 -3.53 -12.66 -7.22
N PHE A 104 -4.13 -11.83 -6.38
CA PHE A 104 -4.77 -12.28 -5.15
C PHE A 104 -5.95 -11.38 -4.79
N SER A 105 -6.75 -11.82 -3.82
CA SER A 105 -7.80 -10.99 -3.21
C SER A 105 -7.26 -10.35 -1.95
N GLY A 106 -7.50 -9.06 -1.75
CA GLY A 106 -7.09 -8.33 -0.56
C GLY A 106 -8.19 -7.44 0.00
N GLU A 107 -8.19 -7.24 1.31
CA GLU A 107 -8.97 -6.19 1.96
C GLU A 107 -8.15 -4.90 2.01
N LEU A 108 -8.78 -3.79 1.67
CA LEU A 108 -8.14 -2.48 1.62
C LEU A 108 -8.66 -1.61 2.75
N TYR A 109 -7.75 -0.92 3.41
CA TYR A 109 -8.03 0.08 4.42
C TYR A 109 -7.43 1.41 3.99
N PHE A 110 -8.24 2.46 4.02
CA PHE A 110 -7.84 3.80 3.61
C PHE A 110 -7.81 4.73 4.82
N ASN A 111 -6.71 5.43 5.00
CA ASN A 111 -6.56 6.53 5.93
C ASN A 111 -5.97 7.73 5.19
N ASP A 112 -6.11 8.91 5.78
CA ASP A 112 -5.44 10.12 5.34
C ASP A 112 -4.61 10.73 6.46
N THR A 113 -3.54 11.42 6.06
CA THR A 113 -2.72 12.22 6.96
C THR A 113 -2.39 13.55 6.30
N ASN A 114 -2.37 14.60 7.11
CA ASN A 114 -1.92 15.93 6.70
C ASN A 114 -0.57 16.17 7.36
N THR A 115 0.49 16.11 6.57
CA THR A 115 1.84 16.40 7.05
C THR A 115 2.42 17.54 6.23
N PHE A 116 2.83 18.64 6.89
CA PHE A 116 3.42 19.82 6.22
C PHE A 116 2.58 20.37 5.04
N ASP A 117 1.27 20.55 5.22
CA ASP A 117 0.33 21.00 4.16
C ASP A 117 0.24 20.08 2.93
N GLN A 118 0.69 18.83 3.06
CA GLN A 118 0.51 17.82 2.03
C GLN A 118 -0.48 16.79 2.51
N HIS A 119 -1.63 16.70 1.83
CA HIS A 119 -2.55 15.59 2.03
C HIS A 119 -1.96 14.33 1.41
N ARG A 120 -2.01 13.26 2.19
CA ARG A 120 -1.48 11.95 1.80
C ARG A 120 -2.52 10.91 2.15
N ILE A 121 -2.71 9.96 1.24
CA ILE A 121 -3.59 8.83 1.43
C ILE A 121 -2.72 7.63 1.77
N ILE A 122 -3.04 6.93 2.85
CA ILE A 122 -2.41 5.67 3.23
C ILE A 122 -3.37 4.55 2.87
N VAL A 123 -2.92 3.64 2.01
CA VAL A 123 -3.64 2.43 1.63
C VAL A 123 -2.91 1.22 2.21
N THR A 124 -3.60 0.47 3.05
CA THR A 124 -3.12 -0.79 3.61
C THR A 124 -3.87 -1.93 2.95
N ILE A 125 -3.14 -2.92 2.43
CA ILE A 125 -3.69 -4.11 1.78
C ILE A 125 -3.34 -5.33 2.62
N TYR A 126 -4.36 -6.02 3.12
CA TYR A 126 -4.22 -7.33 3.73
C TYR A 126 -4.60 -8.41 2.72
N PRO A 127 -3.71 -9.36 2.40
CA PRO A 127 -4.07 -10.47 1.54
C PRO A 127 -5.07 -11.39 2.25
N VAL A 128 -6.14 -11.74 1.55
CA VAL A 128 -7.12 -12.71 2.00
C VAL A 128 -6.64 -14.09 1.59
N HIS A 129 -6.09 -14.85 2.53
CA HIS A 129 -5.78 -16.24 2.29
C HIS A 129 -7.08 -17.04 2.14
N LYS A 130 -7.29 -17.63 0.95
CA LYS A 130 -8.33 -18.66 0.81
C LYS A 130 -7.89 -19.86 1.63
N GLU A 131 -8.60 -20.12 2.72
CA GLU A 131 -8.48 -21.38 3.44
C GLU A 131 -8.70 -22.51 2.42
N THR A 132 -7.63 -23.23 2.10
CA THR A 132 -7.74 -24.38 1.22
C THR A 132 -8.50 -25.42 2.01
N LYS A 133 -9.80 -25.58 1.75
CA LYS A 133 -10.56 -26.72 2.26
C LYS A 133 -9.78 -27.97 1.92
N ARG A 134 -9.12 -28.58 2.92
CA ARG A 134 -8.56 -29.92 2.81
C ARG A 134 -9.75 -30.84 2.54
N LEU A 135 -9.96 -31.18 1.28
CA LEU A 135 -10.78 -32.32 0.90
C LEU A 135 -10.03 -33.57 1.40
N HIS A 136 -10.37 -34.00 2.61
CA HIS A 136 -10.13 -35.38 3.01
C HIS A 136 -11.13 -36.24 2.22
N ALA A 137 -10.64 -36.86 1.14
CA ALA A 137 -11.27 -38.00 0.51
C ALA A 137 -10.50 -39.26 0.92
#